data_AF-A0A950KA67-F1
#
_entry.id   AF-A0A950KA67-F1
#
_cell.length_a   1.000
_cell.length_b   1.000
_cell.length_c   1.000
_cell.angle_alpha   90.00
_cell.angle_beta   90.00
_cell.angle_gamma   90.00
#
_symmetry.space_group_name_H-M   'P 1'
#
loop_
_entity.id
_entity.type
_entity.pdbx_description
1 polymer ?
#
loop_
_entity_poly.entity_id
_entity_poly.type
_entity_poly.pdbx_seq_one_letter_code
_entity_poly.pdbx_strand_id
1 'polypeptide(L)'
;MFNKYYQDELAYLRELGLEFAKANPEGAHFVGEAGGDPDVERLLEGFSFLTARIRQKLDDELPELTHSLIEMFWPHYLRSIPSMAVLQFEALPQAAKEVRAIPKGAEVQSVPVDGTPCRFRTAYDVTLLPLSIETVALRTETPPSLRVKFKLADGVQLPKVAPSSIRLHLAGDAAASRSLYLCLRRYLARVSVVAPGGKPVALPKAAVRPAGFTAEELLLPFPGNSYTGFRLLQEYFAFP
;
A
#
# COMPACT_ATOMS: atom_id res chain seq x y z
N MET A 1 -7.93 -22.41 -20.03
CA MET A 1 -8.20 -21.39 -21.06
C MET A 1 -7.70 -21.80 -22.45
N PHE A 2 -6.48 -22.32 -22.60
CA PHE A 2 -5.93 -22.76 -23.90
C PHE A 2 -6.77 -23.79 -24.68
N ASN A 3 -7.41 -24.75 -24.00
CA ASN A 3 -8.24 -25.77 -24.66
C ASN A 3 -9.36 -25.16 -25.55
N LYS A 4 -9.92 -24.02 -25.15
CA LYS A 4 -10.93 -23.31 -25.94
C LYS A 4 -10.33 -22.81 -27.26
N TYR A 5 -9.17 -22.14 -27.21
CA TYR A 5 -8.46 -21.68 -28.42
C TYR A 5 -8.14 -22.83 -29.36
N TYR A 6 -7.67 -23.96 -28.84
CA TYR A 6 -7.39 -25.13 -29.66
C TYR A 6 -8.65 -25.67 -30.37
N GLN A 7 -9.74 -25.84 -29.63
CA GLN A 7 -11.00 -26.34 -30.18
C GLN A 7 -11.60 -25.37 -31.20
N ASP A 8 -11.53 -24.06 -30.93
CA ASP A 8 -12.01 -23.02 -31.83
C ASP A 8 -11.19 -23.01 -33.14
N GLU A 9 -9.86 -23.08 -33.07
CA GLU A 9 -9.00 -23.14 -34.26
C GLU A 9 -9.17 -24.45 -35.05
N LEU A 10 -9.34 -25.58 -34.37
CA LEU A 10 -9.57 -26.87 -35.04
C LEU A 10 -10.95 -26.89 -35.75
N ALA A 11 -11.98 -26.33 -35.12
CA ALA A 11 -13.29 -26.19 -35.73
C ALA A 11 -13.24 -25.25 -36.95
N TYR A 12 -12.57 -24.10 -36.80
CA TYR A 12 -12.38 -23.13 -37.86
C TYR A 12 -11.61 -23.71 -39.06
N LEU A 13 -10.52 -24.45 -38.80
CA LEU A 13 -9.74 -25.12 -39.84
C LEU A 13 -10.57 -26.13 -40.63
N ARG A 14 -11.44 -26.88 -39.95
CA ARG A 14 -12.34 -27.86 -40.59
C ARG A 14 -13.43 -27.20 -41.42
N GLU A 15 -14.01 -26.11 -40.92
CA GLU A 15 -15.00 -25.32 -41.66
C GLU A 15 -14.38 -24.74 -42.94
N LEU A 16 -13.21 -24.12 -42.83
CA LEU A 16 -12.44 -23.62 -43.97
C LEU A 16 -12.05 -24.72 -44.96
N GLY A 17 -11.65 -25.89 -44.46
CA GLY A 17 -11.30 -27.05 -45.29
C GLY A 17 -12.47 -27.51 -46.16
N LEU A 18 -13.67 -27.54 -45.59
CA LEU A 18 -14.91 -27.86 -46.31
C LEU A 18 -15.27 -26.80 -47.36
N GLU A 19 -15.13 -25.52 -47.03
CA GLU A 19 -15.36 -24.44 -47.99
C GLU A 19 -14.36 -24.47 -49.15
N PHE A 20 -13.07 -24.67 -48.84
CA PHE A 20 -12.01 -24.78 -49.83
C PHE A 20 -12.24 -25.95 -50.78
N ALA A 21 -12.63 -27.11 -50.25
CA ALA A 21 -12.91 -28.31 -51.02
C ALA A 21 -14.11 -28.14 -51.98
N LYS A 22 -15.16 -27.42 -51.56
CA LYS A 22 -16.29 -27.08 -52.44
C LYS A 22 -15.87 -26.18 -53.60
N ALA A 23 -14.97 -25.24 -53.36
CA ALA A 23 -14.49 -24.30 -54.37
C ALA A 23 -13.41 -24.90 -55.30
N ASN A 24 -12.65 -25.89 -54.83
CA ASN A 24 -11.52 -26.47 -55.55
C ASN A 24 -11.58 -28.01 -55.52
N PRO A 25 -12.36 -28.64 -56.43
CA PRO A 25 -12.56 -30.09 -56.43
C PRO A 25 -11.26 -30.90 -56.59
N GLU A 26 -10.26 -30.35 -57.30
CA GLU A 26 -8.97 -31.02 -57.52
C GLU A 26 -8.15 -31.14 -56.23
N GLY A 27 -8.27 -30.17 -55.30
CA GLY A 27 -7.53 -30.14 -54.03
C GLY A 27 -8.31 -30.66 -52.82
N ALA A 28 -9.58 -31.03 -53.01
CA ALA A 28 -10.50 -31.41 -51.93
C ALA A 28 -10.02 -32.60 -51.09
N HIS A 29 -9.28 -33.52 -51.69
CA HIS A 29 -8.76 -34.73 -51.02
C HIS A 29 -7.68 -34.45 -49.96
N PHE A 30 -7.11 -33.24 -49.92
CA PHE A 30 -6.10 -32.88 -48.93
C PHE A 30 -6.66 -32.20 -47.67
N VAL A 31 -7.86 -31.59 -47.75
CA VAL A 31 -8.37 -30.70 -46.68
C VAL A 31 -9.88 -30.85 -46.41
N GLY A 32 -10.64 -31.47 -47.32
CA GLY A 32 -12.10 -31.44 -47.32
C GLY A 32 -12.80 -32.60 -46.62
N GLU A 33 -12.21 -33.79 -46.57
CA GLU A 33 -12.85 -34.97 -45.99
C GLU A 33 -12.10 -35.49 -44.78
N ALA A 34 -12.77 -35.47 -43.62
CA ALA A 34 -12.33 -36.16 -42.41
C ALA A 34 -12.43 -37.68 -42.65
N GLY A 35 -11.39 -38.28 -43.25
CA GLY A 35 -11.42 -39.72 -43.52
C GLY A 35 -10.29 -40.33 -44.37
N GLY A 36 -9.36 -39.56 -44.92
CA GLY A 36 -8.34 -40.11 -45.81
C GLY A 36 -7.13 -40.73 -45.11
N ASP A 37 -6.51 -40.00 -44.19
CA ASP A 37 -5.21 -40.36 -43.59
C ASP A 37 -5.09 -39.86 -42.14
N PRO A 38 -4.92 -40.76 -41.14
CA PRO A 38 -4.71 -40.40 -39.75
C PRO A 38 -3.50 -39.48 -39.50
N ASP A 39 -2.45 -39.55 -40.33
CA ASP A 39 -1.25 -38.73 -40.16
C ASP A 39 -1.49 -37.29 -40.64
N VAL A 40 -2.33 -37.09 -41.67
CA VAL A 40 -2.77 -35.77 -42.12
C VAL A 40 -3.65 -35.10 -41.06
N GLU A 41 -4.59 -35.83 -40.46
CA GLU A 41 -5.42 -35.31 -39.37
C GLU A 41 -4.57 -34.86 -38.18
N ARG A 42 -3.58 -35.67 -37.78
CA ARG A 42 -2.64 -35.29 -36.70
C ARG A 42 -1.83 -34.05 -37.04
N LEU A 43 -1.46 -33.85 -38.30
CA LEU A 43 -0.79 -32.63 -38.75
C LEU A 43 -1.71 -31.40 -38.65
N LEU A 44 -2.98 -31.53 -39.04
CA LEU A 44 -3.98 -30.45 -38.95
C LEU A 44 -4.32 -30.11 -37.48
N GLU A 45 -4.41 -31.12 -36.61
CA GLU A 45 -4.51 -30.94 -35.16
C GLU A 45 -3.27 -30.22 -34.61
N GLY A 46 -2.07 -30.63 -35.01
CA GLY A 46 -0.81 -29.98 -34.64
C GLY A 46 -0.74 -28.51 -35.12
N PHE A 47 -1.20 -28.24 -36.33
CA PHE A 47 -1.29 -26.89 -36.89
C PHE A 47 -2.28 -26.02 -36.12
N SER A 48 -3.45 -26.56 -35.80
CA SER A 48 -4.47 -25.89 -34.98
C SER A 48 -3.93 -25.58 -33.59
N PHE A 49 -3.17 -26.49 -33.00
CA PHE A 49 -2.53 -26.31 -31.69
C PHE A 49 -1.50 -25.16 -31.68
N LEU A 50 -0.65 -25.09 -32.71
CA LEU A 50 0.33 -24.00 -32.84
C LEU A 50 -0.36 -22.66 -33.07
N THR A 51 -1.36 -22.62 -33.96
CA THR A 51 -2.12 -21.40 -34.29
C THR A 51 -2.92 -20.90 -33.09
N ALA A 52 -3.54 -21.80 -32.34
CA ALA A 52 -4.23 -21.48 -31.09
C ALA A 52 -3.31 -20.82 -30.06
N ARG A 53 -2.03 -21.24 -30.01
CA ARG A 53 -1.04 -20.63 -29.11
C ARG A 53 -0.65 -19.22 -29.54
N ILE A 54 -0.57 -18.97 -30.85
CA ILE A 54 -0.34 -17.63 -31.39
C ILE A 54 -1.54 -16.73 -31.06
N ARG A 55 -2.76 -17.20 -31.31
CA ARG A 55 -3.98 -16.45 -31.04
C ARG A 55 -4.14 -16.15 -29.54
N GLN A 56 -3.91 -17.13 -28.67
CA GLN A 56 -3.92 -16.89 -27.23
C GLN A 56 -2.92 -15.79 -26.86
N LYS A 57 -1.70 -15.83 -27.41
CA LYS A 57 -0.68 -14.82 -27.11
C LYS A 57 -1.02 -13.42 -27.65
N LEU A 58 -1.74 -13.35 -28.78
CA LEU A 58 -2.26 -12.09 -29.32
C LEU A 58 -3.38 -11.53 -28.43
N ASP A 59 -4.27 -12.40 -27.96
CA ASP A 59 -5.39 -12.04 -27.08
C ASP A 59 -4.93 -11.71 -25.66
N ASP A 60 -3.72 -12.10 -25.24
CA ASP A 60 -3.12 -11.71 -23.96
C ASP A 60 -2.77 -10.18 -23.87
N GLU A 61 -3.24 -9.35 -24.80
CA GLU A 61 -3.26 -7.86 -24.77
C GLU A 61 -1.89 -7.14 -24.69
N LEU A 62 -0.85 -7.66 -25.35
CA LEU A 62 0.48 -7.02 -25.50
C LEU A 62 0.97 -6.29 -24.22
N PRO A 63 1.07 -7.00 -23.09
CA PRO A 63 1.41 -6.40 -21.80
C PRO A 63 2.79 -5.76 -21.84
N GLU A 64 3.67 -6.20 -22.74
CA GLU A 64 4.98 -5.58 -22.95
C GLU A 64 4.89 -4.12 -23.38
N LEU A 65 3.86 -3.75 -24.16
CA LEU A 65 3.64 -2.37 -24.61
C LEU A 65 2.93 -1.55 -23.53
N THR A 66 1.83 -2.07 -22.99
CA THR A 66 1.01 -1.35 -22.00
C THR A 66 1.77 -1.16 -20.68
N HIS A 67 2.49 -2.17 -20.20
CA HIS A 67 3.33 -2.03 -19.00
C HIS A 67 4.46 -1.03 -19.20
N SER A 68 5.13 -1.03 -20.36
CA SER A 68 6.21 -0.07 -20.65
C SER A 68 5.70 1.38 -20.62
N LEU A 69 4.50 1.63 -21.17
CA LEU A 69 3.85 2.94 -21.09
C LEU A 69 3.48 3.32 -19.66
N ILE A 70 2.90 2.39 -18.89
CA ILE A 70 2.56 2.63 -17.48
C ILE A 70 3.82 2.88 -16.66
N GLU A 71 4.92 2.19 -16.91
CA GLU A 71 6.19 2.40 -16.21
C GLU A 71 6.76 3.81 -16.45
N MET A 72 6.54 4.36 -17.65
CA MET A 72 6.96 5.72 -17.98
C MET A 72 6.15 6.79 -17.23
N PHE A 73 4.82 6.63 -17.15
CA PHE A 73 3.93 7.65 -16.58
C PHE A 73 3.60 7.44 -15.09
N TRP A 74 3.34 6.20 -14.69
CA TRP A 74 2.91 5.79 -13.35
C TRP A 74 3.62 4.52 -12.85
N PRO A 75 4.96 4.56 -12.66
CA PRO A 75 5.73 3.37 -12.29
C PRO A 75 5.35 2.77 -10.92
N HIS A 76 4.62 3.51 -10.09
CA HIS A 76 4.13 3.06 -8.80
C HIS A 76 2.90 2.13 -8.89
N TYR A 77 2.20 2.08 -10.03
CA TYR A 77 1.00 1.23 -10.21
C TYR A 77 1.37 -0.23 -10.49
N LEU A 78 2.56 -0.48 -11.03
CA LEU A 78 3.08 -1.83 -11.29
C LEU A 78 3.85 -2.40 -10.08
N ARG A 79 4.06 -1.60 -9.03
CA ARG A 79 4.77 -2.04 -7.83
C ARG A 79 3.82 -2.69 -6.85
N SER A 80 4.25 -3.81 -6.29
CA SER A 80 3.55 -4.44 -5.16
C SER A 80 3.54 -3.52 -3.95
N ILE A 81 2.42 -3.50 -3.23
CA ILE A 81 2.29 -2.79 -1.96
C ILE A 81 2.98 -3.64 -0.88
N PRO A 82 4.01 -3.13 -0.19
CA PRO A 82 4.67 -3.87 0.88
C PRO A 82 3.77 -3.98 2.12
N SER A 83 4.03 -4.98 2.96
CA SER A 83 3.44 -5.04 4.29
C SER A 83 3.83 -3.82 5.12
N MET A 84 2.89 -3.26 5.88
CA MET A 84 3.09 -2.06 6.70
C MET A 84 2.54 -2.30 8.12
N ALA A 85 3.15 -1.64 9.10
CA ALA A 85 2.73 -1.72 10.49
C ALA A 85 3.05 -0.41 11.22
N VAL A 86 2.25 -0.09 12.25
CA VAL A 86 2.58 0.98 13.21
C VAL A 86 3.38 0.35 14.35
N LEU A 87 4.55 0.91 14.65
CA LEU A 87 5.41 0.48 15.74
C LEU A 87 5.48 1.55 16.84
N GLN A 88 5.46 1.11 18.08
CA GLN A 88 5.76 1.94 19.24
C GLN A 88 7.18 1.63 19.72
N PHE A 89 8.01 2.66 19.79
CA PHE A 89 9.35 2.56 20.33
C PHE A 89 9.34 2.99 21.80
N GLU A 90 9.79 2.12 22.68
CA GLU A 90 9.96 2.42 24.10
C GLU A 90 11.45 2.42 24.44
N ALA A 91 11.89 3.48 25.11
CA ALA A 91 13.26 3.56 25.58
C ALA A 91 13.47 2.57 26.74
N LEU A 92 14.56 1.81 26.70
CA LEU A 92 15.00 1.02 27.84
C LEU A 92 15.23 1.94 29.06
N PRO A 93 15.02 1.47 30.30
CA PRO A 93 15.11 2.31 31.50
C PRO A 93 16.40 3.12 31.64
N GLN A 94 17.52 2.55 31.16
CA GLN A 94 18.84 3.20 31.16
C GLN A 94 18.94 4.37 30.17
N ALA A 95 18.22 4.28 29.05
CA ALA A 95 18.19 5.29 27.98
C ALA A 95 16.99 6.25 28.09
N ALA A 96 16.04 5.98 28.98
CA ALA A 96 14.79 6.72 29.14
C ALA A 96 14.94 8.12 29.76
N LYS A 97 16.16 8.58 30.04
CA LYS A 97 16.43 9.90 30.64
C LYS A 97 16.75 11.00 29.62
N GLU A 98 17.05 10.62 28.39
CA GLU A 98 17.51 11.52 27.33
C GLU A 98 16.55 11.51 26.15
N VAL A 99 16.53 12.61 25.40
CA VAL A 99 15.84 12.68 24.12
C VAL A 99 16.71 11.97 23.07
N ARG A 100 16.13 11.02 22.34
CA ARG A 100 16.83 10.28 21.27
C ARG A 100 16.08 10.40 19.95
N ALA A 101 16.81 10.42 18.86
CA ALA A 101 16.24 10.40 17.53
C ALA A 101 16.47 9.01 16.90
N ILE A 102 15.42 8.44 16.33
CA ILE A 102 15.50 7.30 15.42
C ILE A 102 15.30 7.87 14.02
N PRO A 103 16.31 7.78 13.14
CA PRO A 103 16.20 8.35 11.81
C PRO A 103 15.17 7.58 10.96
N LYS A 104 14.62 8.25 9.96
CA LYS A 104 13.92 7.62 8.85
C LYS A 104 14.82 6.56 8.19
N GLY A 105 14.23 5.42 7.85
CA GLY A 105 14.94 4.30 7.22
C GLY A 105 15.63 3.36 8.21
N ALA A 106 15.52 3.59 9.53
CA ALA A 106 16.02 2.67 10.54
C ALA A 106 15.36 1.29 10.38
N GLU A 107 16.17 0.23 10.36
CA GLU A 107 15.70 -1.14 10.13
C GLU A 107 15.17 -1.77 11.43
N VAL A 108 14.03 -2.44 11.32
CA VAL A 108 13.42 -3.23 12.40
C VAL A 108 13.06 -4.60 11.84
N GLN A 109 13.29 -5.65 12.61
CA GLN A 109 12.95 -7.03 12.21
C GLN A 109 11.70 -7.50 12.94
N SER A 110 10.85 -8.24 12.24
CA SER A 110 9.74 -8.94 12.87
C SER A 110 10.23 -10.16 13.64
N VAL A 111 9.35 -10.72 14.47
CA VAL A 111 9.49 -12.13 14.87
C VAL A 111 9.54 -13.01 13.60
N PRO A 112 10.37 -14.06 13.55
CA PRO A 112 10.42 -14.96 12.41
C PRO A 112 9.07 -15.66 12.20
N VAL A 113 8.62 -15.70 10.95
CA VAL A 113 7.48 -16.53 10.50
C VAL A 113 8.07 -17.60 9.61
N ASP A 114 7.81 -18.88 9.93
CA ASP A 114 8.43 -20.03 9.25
C ASP A 114 9.97 -19.93 9.16
N GLY A 115 10.59 -19.46 10.24
CA GLY A 115 12.04 -19.29 10.33
C GLY A 115 12.61 -18.07 9.61
N THR A 116 11.78 -17.25 8.94
CA THR A 116 12.23 -16.07 8.19
C THR A 116 11.72 -14.77 8.82
N PRO A 117 12.60 -13.85 9.28
CA PRO A 117 12.18 -12.54 9.76
C PRO A 117 11.93 -11.57 8.60
N CYS A 118 10.84 -10.83 8.67
CA CYS A 118 10.55 -9.72 7.76
C CYS A 118 11.30 -8.47 8.21
N ARG A 119 11.88 -7.73 7.26
CA ARG A 119 12.58 -6.48 7.51
C ARG A 119 11.68 -5.29 7.18
N PHE A 120 11.51 -4.41 8.15
CA PHE A 120 10.77 -3.16 8.03
C PHE A 120 11.72 -1.98 8.17
N ARG A 121 11.30 -0.82 7.66
CA ARG A 121 12.03 0.45 7.82
C ARG A 121 11.09 1.53 8.33
N THR A 122 11.59 2.40 9.20
CA THR A 122 10.84 3.57 9.66
C THR A 122 10.57 4.53 8.48
N ALA A 123 9.31 4.99 8.35
CA ALA A 123 8.92 5.96 7.31
C ALA A 123 9.22 7.42 7.69
N TYR A 124 9.42 7.69 8.98
CA TYR A 124 9.61 9.03 9.54
C TYR A 124 10.80 9.04 10.51
N ASP A 125 11.37 10.22 10.71
CA ASP A 125 12.15 10.48 11.91
C ASP A 125 11.23 10.41 13.14
N VAL A 126 11.69 9.69 14.17
CA VAL A 126 10.97 9.50 15.44
C VAL A 126 11.82 10.05 16.57
N THR A 127 11.27 11.01 17.31
CA THR A 127 11.88 11.52 18.54
C THR A 127 11.34 10.76 19.74
N LEU A 128 12.20 9.96 20.38
CA LEU A 128 11.94 9.34 21.66
C LEU A 128 12.11 10.37 22.76
N LEU A 129 10.99 10.71 23.38
CA LEU A 129 10.93 11.61 24.52
C LEU A 129 10.91 10.78 25.81
N PRO A 130 11.48 11.27 26.92
CA PRO A 130 11.39 10.64 28.24
C PRO A 130 10.00 10.87 28.87
N LEU A 131 8.94 10.71 28.07
CA LEU A 131 7.54 10.96 28.39
C LEU A 131 6.72 9.73 28.04
N SER A 132 5.82 9.33 28.94
CA SER A 132 4.79 8.32 28.65
C SER A 132 3.41 8.89 28.91
N ILE A 133 2.39 8.35 28.23
CA ILE A 133 1.00 8.71 28.50
C ILE A 133 0.57 8.00 29.78
N GLU A 134 0.19 8.77 30.80
CA GLU A 134 -0.28 8.26 32.08
C GLU A 134 -1.80 8.08 32.09
N THR A 135 -2.52 9.03 31.49
CA THR A 135 -3.98 9.00 31.47
C THR A 135 -4.50 9.74 30.25
N VAL A 136 -5.53 9.17 29.62
CA VAL A 136 -6.33 9.84 28.59
C VAL A 136 -7.77 9.87 29.10
N ALA A 137 -8.34 11.07 29.20
CA ALA A 137 -9.70 11.25 29.68
C ALA A 137 -10.49 12.13 28.69
N LEU A 138 -11.57 11.57 28.16
CA LEU A 138 -12.56 12.34 27.40
C LEU A 138 -13.62 12.85 28.38
N ARG A 139 -13.80 14.17 28.43
CA ARG A 139 -14.90 14.83 29.14
C ARG A 139 -15.95 15.23 28.12
N THR A 140 -17.18 14.81 28.37
CA THR A 140 -18.35 15.07 27.52
C THR A 140 -19.15 16.29 27.99
N GLU A 141 -18.64 17.03 28.98
CA GLU A 141 -19.11 18.37 29.35
C GLU A 141 -19.18 19.26 28.09
N THR A 142 -20.05 20.27 28.04
CA THR A 142 -20.15 21.17 26.88
C THR A 142 -19.30 22.43 27.11
N PRO A 143 -18.24 22.69 26.32
CA PRO A 143 -17.76 21.92 25.16
C PRO A 143 -16.89 20.70 25.55
N PRO A 144 -16.94 19.60 24.78
CA PRO A 144 -16.21 18.39 25.11
C PRO A 144 -14.70 18.63 25.07
N SER A 145 -13.96 17.93 25.93
CA SER A 145 -12.51 18.08 26.01
C SER A 145 -11.78 16.74 26.15
N LEU A 146 -10.67 16.61 25.42
CA LEU A 146 -9.73 15.52 25.56
C LEU A 146 -8.57 15.98 26.44
N ARG A 147 -8.35 15.31 27.57
CA ARG A 147 -7.21 15.55 28.46
C ARG A 147 -6.23 14.39 28.36
N VAL A 148 -5.00 14.70 27.95
CA VAL A 148 -3.89 13.75 27.93
C VAL A 148 -2.90 14.17 29.01
N LYS A 149 -2.69 13.31 30.00
CA LYS A 149 -1.70 13.49 31.06
C LYS A 149 -0.46 12.69 30.70
N PHE A 150 0.69 13.37 30.69
CA PHE A 150 1.99 12.74 30.47
C PHE A 150 2.73 12.60 31.79
N LYS A 151 3.41 11.47 31.97
CA LYS A 151 4.37 11.24 33.05
C LYS A 151 5.78 11.39 32.48
N LEU A 152 6.61 12.15 33.19
CA LEU A 152 8.03 12.29 32.91
C LEU A 152 8.79 11.12 33.56
N ALA A 153 9.83 10.61 32.89
CA ALA A 153 10.70 9.59 33.46
C ALA A 153 11.38 10.09 34.75
N ASP A 154 11.63 9.17 35.69
CA ASP A 154 12.14 9.50 37.01
C ASP A 154 13.54 10.15 36.93
N GLY A 155 13.71 11.27 37.67
CA GLY A 155 14.96 12.03 37.72
C GLY A 155 15.22 12.94 36.50
N VAL A 156 14.28 13.03 35.56
CA VAL A 156 14.37 13.96 34.42
C VAL A 156 13.72 15.30 34.79
N GLN A 157 14.28 16.40 34.30
CA GLN A 157 13.72 17.74 34.47
C GLN A 157 13.12 18.22 33.15
N LEU A 158 11.83 18.56 33.16
CA LEU A 158 11.10 18.98 31.95
C LEU A 158 11.80 20.08 31.13
N PRO A 159 12.38 21.15 31.71
CA PRO A 159 13.05 22.20 30.94
C PRO A 159 14.24 21.71 30.10
N LYS A 160 14.90 20.61 30.50
CA LYS A 160 16.05 20.04 29.79
C LYS A 160 15.67 19.18 28.60
N VAL A 161 14.43 18.68 28.57
CA VAL A 161 13.93 17.72 27.59
C VAL A 161 12.64 18.20 26.92
N ALA A 162 12.36 19.50 27.01
CA ALA A 162 11.11 20.10 26.55
C ALA A 162 10.97 19.87 25.03
N PRO A 163 9.96 19.09 24.59
CA PRO A 163 9.80 18.81 23.17
C PRO A 163 9.25 20.02 22.44
N SER A 164 9.71 20.23 21.20
CA SER A 164 9.11 21.18 20.26
C SER A 164 7.75 20.71 19.74
N SER A 165 7.54 19.39 19.67
CA SER A 165 6.27 18.78 19.29
C SER A 165 6.13 17.38 19.88
N ILE A 166 4.89 16.93 20.10
CA ILE A 166 4.56 15.55 20.50
C ILE A 166 3.68 14.97 19.40
N ARG A 167 4.09 13.85 18.82
CA ARG A 167 3.30 13.10 17.83
C ARG A 167 2.48 12.05 18.55
N LEU A 168 1.16 12.10 18.38
CA LEU A 168 0.21 11.15 18.97
C LEU A 168 -0.46 10.35 17.86
N HIS A 169 -0.50 9.03 18.02
CA HIS A 169 -1.26 8.14 17.16
C HIS A 169 -2.63 7.86 17.79
N LEU A 170 -3.70 8.00 17.00
CA LEU A 170 -5.06 7.70 17.44
C LEU A 170 -5.32 6.20 17.23
N ALA A 171 -4.87 5.39 18.18
CA ALA A 171 -5.07 3.93 18.15
C ALA A 171 -6.42 3.54 18.76
N GLY A 172 -7.10 2.56 18.15
CA GLY A 172 -8.33 1.99 18.67
C GLY A 172 -9.35 1.69 17.56
N ASP A 173 -10.62 1.65 17.94
CA ASP A 173 -11.73 1.47 17.00
C ASP A 173 -11.69 2.55 15.89
N ALA A 174 -11.99 2.13 14.66
CA ALA A 174 -11.88 2.98 13.49
C ALA A 174 -12.89 4.13 13.51
N ALA A 175 -14.13 3.89 13.93
CA ALA A 175 -15.16 4.92 13.98
C ALA A 175 -14.85 5.97 15.05
N ALA A 176 -14.44 5.53 16.23
CA ALA A 176 -14.04 6.42 17.33
C ALA A 176 -12.81 7.26 16.96
N SER A 177 -11.76 6.63 16.43
CA SER A 177 -10.49 7.31 16.09
C SER A 177 -10.69 8.34 14.97
N ARG A 178 -11.46 8.00 13.92
CA ARG A 178 -11.80 8.93 12.83
C ARG A 178 -12.67 10.09 13.30
N SER A 179 -13.64 9.83 14.18
CA SER A 179 -14.48 10.89 14.77
C SER A 179 -13.63 11.84 15.62
N LEU A 180 -12.71 11.30 16.42
CA LEU A 180 -11.78 12.10 17.22
C LEU A 180 -10.84 12.92 16.31
N TYR A 181 -10.32 12.33 15.23
CA TYR A 181 -9.52 13.03 14.23
C TYR A 181 -10.29 14.21 13.62
N LEU A 182 -11.55 14.01 13.22
CA LEU A 182 -12.42 15.07 12.70
C LEU A 182 -12.62 16.19 13.74
N CYS A 183 -12.91 15.83 15.00
CA CYS A 183 -13.04 16.79 16.09
C CYS A 183 -11.78 17.63 16.29
N LEU A 184 -10.61 16.99 16.32
CA LEU A 184 -9.32 17.67 16.47
C LEU A 184 -8.96 18.53 15.26
N ARG A 185 -9.38 18.14 14.04
CA ARG A 185 -9.00 18.87 12.82
C ARG A 185 -9.95 20.02 12.48
N ARG A 186 -11.26 19.81 12.62
CA ARG A 186 -12.30 20.75 12.15
C ARG A 186 -12.96 21.52 13.30
N TYR A 187 -13.19 20.87 14.43
CA TYR A 187 -13.98 21.41 15.54
C TYR A 187 -13.17 21.86 16.75
N LEU A 188 -11.83 21.85 16.65
CA LEU A 188 -10.95 22.25 17.74
C LEU A 188 -11.16 23.70 18.14
N ALA A 189 -11.68 23.90 19.35
CA ALA A 189 -11.98 25.21 19.91
C ALA A 189 -10.77 25.82 20.65
N ARG A 190 -10.03 25.01 21.41
CA ARG A 190 -8.92 25.48 22.24
C ARG A 190 -7.92 24.36 22.49
N VAL A 191 -6.64 24.72 22.60
CA VAL A 191 -5.56 23.87 23.07
C VAL A 191 -4.89 24.57 24.24
N SER A 192 -4.58 23.81 25.30
CA SER A 192 -3.78 24.33 26.40
C SER A 192 -2.90 23.26 27.00
N VAL A 193 -1.70 23.64 27.41
CA VAL A 193 -0.74 22.78 28.08
C VAL A 193 -0.51 23.30 29.50
N VAL A 194 -0.39 22.39 30.45
CA VAL A 194 -0.12 22.71 31.85
C VAL A 194 1.14 21.95 32.26
N ALA A 195 2.20 22.68 32.61
CA ALA A 195 3.39 22.09 33.21
C ALA A 195 3.12 21.80 34.72
N PRO A 196 3.86 20.89 35.36
CA PRO A 196 3.74 20.64 36.79
C PRO A 196 3.90 21.94 37.60
N GLY A 197 2.90 22.26 38.44
CA GLY A 197 2.88 23.50 39.24
C GLY A 197 2.70 24.80 38.45
N GLY A 198 2.53 24.73 37.13
CA GLY A 198 2.38 25.87 36.24
C GLY A 198 0.91 26.28 36.01
N LYS A 199 0.73 27.51 35.51
CA LYS A 199 -0.58 27.95 34.98
C LYS A 199 -0.81 27.38 33.57
N PRO A 200 -2.07 27.18 33.15
CA PRO A 200 -2.37 26.75 31.79
C PRO A 200 -1.88 27.78 30.75
N VAL A 201 -1.09 27.31 29.80
CA VAL A 201 -0.63 28.09 28.64
C VAL A 201 -1.50 27.71 27.45
N ALA A 202 -2.16 28.70 26.83
CA ALA A 202 -2.95 28.48 25.63
C ALA A 202 -2.02 28.36 24.40
N LEU A 203 -2.28 27.37 23.56
CA LEU A 203 -1.61 27.20 22.27
C LEU A 203 -2.55 27.60 21.13
N PRO A 204 -2.01 28.09 20.00
CA PRO A 204 -2.81 28.31 18.81
C PRO A 204 -3.39 26.98 18.32
N LYS A 205 -4.59 27.01 17.70
CA LYS A 205 -5.21 25.82 17.11
C LYS A 205 -4.30 25.13 16.08
N ALA A 206 -3.49 25.93 15.38
CA ALA A 206 -2.51 25.45 14.40
C ALA A 206 -1.39 24.58 15.02
N ALA A 207 -1.23 24.56 16.35
CA ALA A 207 -0.30 23.65 17.02
C ALA A 207 -0.71 22.17 16.88
N VAL A 208 -2.00 21.89 16.62
CA VAL A 208 -2.49 20.54 16.30
C VAL A 208 -2.56 20.40 14.79
N ARG A 209 -1.64 19.62 14.24
CA ARG A 209 -1.50 19.38 12.80
C ARG A 209 -1.58 17.88 12.49
N PRO A 210 -2.17 17.50 11.34
CA PRO A 210 -2.09 16.12 10.89
C PRO A 210 -0.65 15.76 10.49
N ALA A 211 -0.36 14.45 10.46
CA ALA A 211 0.89 13.89 9.97
C ALA A 211 0.61 12.97 8.77
N GLY A 212 1.57 12.79 7.87
CA GLY A 212 1.48 11.89 6.71
C GLY A 212 1.19 12.58 5.37
N PHE A 213 0.93 13.89 5.38
CA PHE A 213 0.49 14.62 4.17
C PHE A 213 1.63 15.37 3.46
N THR A 214 2.75 15.60 4.14
CA THR A 214 3.89 16.33 3.59
C THR A 214 4.78 15.44 2.71
N ALA A 215 5.66 16.04 1.91
CA ALA A 215 6.55 15.31 1.00
C ALA A 215 7.69 14.58 1.73
N GLU A 216 7.97 14.95 2.96
CA GLU A 216 8.96 14.30 3.83
C GLU A 216 8.33 13.10 4.56
N GLU A 217 7.01 13.15 4.73
CA GLU A 217 6.18 12.17 5.41
C GLU A 217 5.63 11.08 4.45
N LEU A 218 6.48 10.59 3.54
CA LEU A 218 6.19 9.48 2.64
C LEU A 218 6.22 8.13 3.37
N LEU A 219 5.15 7.35 3.25
CA LEU A 219 5.12 5.95 3.70
C LEU A 219 5.63 5.02 2.60
N LEU A 220 5.14 5.20 1.37
CA LEU A 220 5.55 4.41 0.22
C LEU A 220 6.63 5.14 -0.60
N PRO A 221 7.65 4.43 -1.13
CA PRO A 221 8.60 5.02 -2.06
C PRO A 221 7.89 5.52 -3.31
N PHE A 222 7.84 6.83 -3.48
CA PHE A 222 7.15 7.47 -4.59
C PHE A 222 8.14 8.09 -5.57
N PRO A 223 7.99 7.83 -6.88
CA PRO A 223 8.92 8.34 -7.89
C PRO A 223 8.73 9.85 -8.09
N GLY A 224 9.83 10.58 -8.24
CA GLY A 224 9.81 12.06 -8.30
C GLY A 224 9.17 12.64 -9.56
N ASN A 225 8.97 11.84 -10.60
CA ASN A 225 8.30 12.22 -11.84
C ASN A 225 6.77 11.98 -11.81
N SER A 226 6.22 11.43 -10.73
CA SER A 226 4.77 11.23 -10.57
C SER A 226 4.15 12.31 -9.68
N TYR A 227 2.88 12.65 -9.93
CA TYR A 227 2.16 13.64 -9.14
C TYR A 227 1.87 13.13 -7.71
N THR A 228 2.28 13.88 -6.70
CA THR A 228 2.18 13.52 -5.27
C THR A 228 0.76 13.28 -4.78
N GLY A 229 -0.27 13.80 -5.47
CA GLY A 229 -1.67 13.54 -5.11
C GLY A 229 -2.06 12.06 -5.24
N PHE A 230 -1.49 11.33 -6.21
CA PHE A 230 -1.76 9.90 -6.37
C PHE A 230 -1.20 9.07 -5.22
N ARG A 231 -0.06 9.49 -4.66
CA ARG A 231 0.51 8.89 -3.45
C ARG A 231 -0.48 8.91 -2.30
N LEU A 232 -1.07 10.06 -2.01
CA LEU A 232 -1.98 10.21 -0.87
C LEU A 232 -3.20 9.28 -1.01
N LEU A 233 -3.69 9.12 -2.25
CA LEU A 233 -4.78 8.19 -2.55
C LEU A 233 -4.34 6.73 -2.31
N GLN A 234 -3.16 6.36 -2.82
CA GLN A 234 -2.60 5.02 -2.65
C GLN A 234 -2.36 4.68 -1.18
N GLU A 235 -1.71 5.57 -0.43
CA GLU A 235 -1.47 5.39 1.01
C GLU A 235 -2.78 5.33 1.80
N TYR A 236 -3.78 6.16 1.47
CA TYR A 236 -5.09 6.13 2.12
C TYR A 236 -5.82 4.78 1.94
N PHE A 237 -5.79 4.20 0.74
CA PHE A 237 -6.45 2.90 0.51
C PHE A 237 -5.62 1.71 1.00
N ALA A 238 -4.30 1.83 1.04
CA ALA A 238 -3.41 0.75 1.47
C ALA A 238 -3.25 0.69 3.01
N PHE A 239 -3.13 1.85 3.67
CA PHE A 239 -2.84 1.97 5.10
C PHE A 239 -3.37 3.29 5.69
N PRO A 240 -4.71 3.38 5.92
CA PRO A 240 -5.39 4.61 6.36
C PRO A 240 -5.12 5.04 7.81
#